data_AF-A0A924RD27-F1
#
_entry.id   AF-A0A924RD27-F1
#
_cell.length_a   1.000
_cell.length_b   1.000
_cell.length_c   1.000
_cell.angle_alpha   90.00
_cell.angle_beta   90.00
_cell.angle_gamma   90.00
#
_symmetry.space_group_name_H-M   'P 1'
#
loop_
_entity.id
_entity.type
_entity.pdbx_description
1 polymer ?
#
loop_
_entity_poly.entity_id
_entity_poly.type
_entity_poly.pdbx_seq_one_letter_code
_entity_poly.pdbx_strand_id
1 'polypeptide(L)'
;MRWRCCDASVRWRARPEGVIAISGRDGKEDEYRLRLEAEAESDDDARDDPAGPAQRSEQQSLWVDIQLRQAMRRGDFDNLPGAGKPIPGIDGPHDPDWWLKSLIERERITGVLPPALALRTEDAQLDDLLDRETTPNGVRRIVDDFNARIVEARRQLQGGPPVITPLRDAEREIGEWEIRRRTHVARQKALLEQLRREQEPAVSPSWWRRVLGRLLDRMVPSRRRLI
;
A
#
# COMPACT_ATOMS: atom_id res chain seq x y z
N MET A 1 42.00 -61.75 -16.56
CA MET A 1 42.00 -60.58 -15.65
C MET A 1 40.98 -60.82 -14.55
N ARG A 2 41.44 -60.99 -13.30
CA ARG A 2 40.67 -61.46 -12.15
C ARG A 2 40.75 -60.37 -11.08
N TRP A 3 39.64 -59.68 -10.81
CA TRP A 3 39.57 -58.65 -9.79
C TRP A 3 39.45 -59.31 -8.41
N ARG A 4 40.37 -58.96 -7.49
CA ARG A 4 40.37 -59.37 -6.09
C ARG A 4 39.64 -58.31 -5.27
N CYS A 5 38.72 -58.74 -4.40
CA CYS A 5 38.16 -57.92 -3.34
C CYS A 5 39.25 -57.59 -2.30
N CYS A 6 39.36 -56.32 -1.90
CA CYS A 6 40.15 -55.92 -0.75
C CYS A 6 39.39 -56.16 0.55
N ASP A 7 40.18 -56.64 1.50
CA ASP A 7 39.96 -56.92 2.92
C ASP A 7 39.40 -55.69 3.68
N ALA A 8 38.36 -55.90 4.50
CA ALA A 8 37.83 -54.91 5.43
C ALA A 8 37.78 -55.53 6.83
N SER A 9 38.95 -55.64 7.45
CA SER A 9 39.10 -56.12 8.83
C SER A 9 38.89 -54.97 9.82
N VAL A 10 37.65 -54.78 10.28
CA VAL A 10 37.35 -53.99 11.49
C VAL A 10 37.14 -54.94 12.66
N ARG A 11 38.13 -54.97 13.55
CA ARG A 11 38.14 -55.73 14.80
C ARG A 11 37.31 -55.00 15.85
N TRP A 12 36.10 -55.49 16.14
CA TRP A 12 35.30 -55.01 17.26
C TRP A 12 35.97 -55.43 18.59
N ARG A 13 36.32 -54.46 19.42
CA ARG A 13 36.84 -54.69 20.78
C ARG A 13 35.65 -54.64 21.75
N ALA A 14 35.51 -55.65 22.60
CA ALA A 14 34.51 -55.68 23.66
C ALA A 14 34.67 -54.45 24.58
N ARG A 15 33.56 -53.77 24.90
CA ARG A 15 33.52 -52.72 25.92
C ARG A 15 33.31 -53.34 27.30
N PRO A 16 33.98 -52.83 28.35
CA PRO A 16 33.76 -53.28 29.72
C PRO A 16 32.39 -52.83 30.22
N GLU A 17 31.80 -53.67 31.05
CA GLU A 17 30.51 -53.50 31.70
C GLU A 17 30.49 -52.25 32.60
N GLY A 18 29.38 -51.50 32.61
CA GLY A 18 29.10 -50.52 33.68
C GLY A 18 28.80 -49.08 33.30
N VAL A 19 28.34 -48.76 32.08
CA VAL A 19 27.74 -47.43 31.80
C VAL A 19 26.46 -47.62 31.00
N ILE A 20 25.31 -47.32 31.61
CA ILE A 20 24.03 -47.19 30.90
C ILE A 20 24.17 -45.96 29.99
N ALA A 21 24.53 -46.19 28.74
CA ALA A 21 24.38 -45.20 27.69
C ALA A 21 22.88 -45.12 27.39
N ILE A 22 22.18 -44.13 27.97
CA ILE A 22 20.88 -43.71 27.45
C ILE A 22 21.17 -43.19 26.05
N SER A 23 20.87 -44.01 25.05
CA SER A 23 21.20 -43.71 23.67
C SER A 23 20.15 -42.75 23.16
N GLY A 24 20.53 -41.69 22.43
CA GLY A 24 19.54 -40.76 21.83
C GLY A 24 18.56 -41.41 20.83
N ARG A 25 18.67 -42.74 20.60
CA ARG A 25 17.68 -43.56 19.90
C ARG A 25 16.44 -43.79 20.78
N ASP A 26 16.63 -43.91 22.09
CA ASP A 26 15.57 -44.18 23.07
C ASP A 26 14.55 -43.02 23.10
N GLY A 27 15.02 -41.78 23.02
CA GLY A 27 14.13 -40.60 23.02
C GLY A 27 13.26 -40.47 21.77
N LYS A 28 13.76 -40.87 20.59
CA LYS A 28 12.95 -40.89 19.35
C LYS A 28 11.90 -42.00 19.40
N GLU A 29 12.27 -43.18 19.88
CA GLU A 29 11.33 -44.31 20.03
C GLU A 29 10.25 -43.99 21.07
N ASP A 30 10.59 -43.30 22.15
CA ASP A 30 9.63 -42.81 23.14
C ASP A 30 8.71 -41.71 22.56
N GLU A 31 9.24 -40.79 21.76
CA GLU A 31 8.44 -39.80 21.01
C GLU A 31 7.45 -40.49 20.04
N TYR A 32 7.90 -41.53 19.32
CA TYR A 32 7.04 -42.32 18.45
C TYR A 32 5.98 -43.11 19.23
N ARG A 33 6.34 -43.67 20.39
CA ARG A 33 5.41 -44.39 21.25
C ARG A 33 4.33 -43.46 21.80
N LEU A 34 4.72 -42.31 22.34
CA LEU A 34 3.81 -41.28 22.84
C LEU A 34 2.87 -40.78 21.74
N ARG A 35 3.38 -40.60 20.52
CA ARG A 35 2.56 -40.21 19.38
C ARG A 35 1.56 -41.30 18.98
N LEU A 36 1.98 -42.56 18.96
CA LEU A 36 1.09 -43.70 18.67
C LEU A 36 0.03 -43.88 19.76
N GLU A 37 0.40 -43.67 21.03
CA GLU A 37 -0.54 -43.68 22.16
C GLU A 37 -1.55 -42.53 22.05
N ALA A 38 -1.10 -41.32 21.71
CA ALA A 38 -2.00 -40.18 21.49
C ALA A 38 -2.91 -40.36 20.26
N GLU A 39 -2.40 -40.95 19.18
CA GLU A 39 -3.20 -41.32 17.99
C GLU A 39 -4.24 -42.40 18.35
N ALA A 40 -3.85 -43.42 19.13
CA ALA A 40 -4.77 -44.46 19.60
C ALA A 40 -5.85 -43.92 20.56
N GLU A 41 -5.48 -43.02 21.49
CA GLU A 41 -6.40 -42.36 22.40
C GLU A 41 -7.39 -41.46 21.62
N SER A 42 -6.90 -40.75 20.59
CA SER A 42 -7.77 -39.96 19.69
C SER A 42 -8.72 -40.83 18.85
N ASP A 43 -8.27 -42.02 18.46
CA ASP A 43 -9.10 -43.00 17.73
C ASP A 43 -10.16 -43.63 18.64
N ASP A 44 -9.83 -43.87 19.91
CA ASP A 44 -10.77 -44.36 20.92
C ASP A 44 -11.79 -43.27 21.29
N ASP A 45 -11.37 -42.02 21.46
CA ASP A 45 -12.27 -40.86 21.60
C ASP A 45 -13.20 -40.71 20.37
N ALA A 46 -12.70 -40.98 19.16
CA ALA A 46 -13.50 -40.95 17.94
C ALA A 46 -14.46 -42.15 17.81
N ARG A 47 -14.13 -43.30 18.42
CA ARG A 47 -15.00 -44.49 18.50
C ARG A 47 -16.12 -44.34 19.52
N ASP A 48 -15.83 -43.71 20.65
CA ASP A 48 -16.80 -43.46 21.74
C ASP A 48 -17.61 -42.17 21.55
N ASP A 49 -17.36 -41.42 20.47
CA ASP A 49 -18.16 -40.27 20.10
C ASP A 49 -19.60 -40.70 19.70
N PRO A 50 -20.63 -40.37 20.51
CA PRO A 50 -22.00 -40.83 20.26
C PRO A 50 -22.61 -40.21 18.99
N ALA A 51 -22.02 -39.14 18.46
CA ALA A 51 -22.45 -38.48 17.23
C ALA A 51 -21.64 -38.96 16.01
N GLY A 52 -20.37 -39.36 16.17
CA GLY A 52 -19.51 -39.71 15.05
C GLY A 52 -19.35 -38.56 14.01
N PRO A 53 -18.41 -38.70 13.05
CA PRO A 53 -18.11 -37.62 12.10
C PRO A 53 -19.33 -37.22 11.24
N ALA A 54 -20.14 -38.20 10.82
CA ALA A 54 -21.31 -37.99 9.98
C ALA A 54 -22.42 -37.21 10.70
N GLN A 55 -22.78 -37.57 11.95
CA GLN A 55 -23.84 -36.82 12.63
C GLN A 55 -23.37 -35.42 13.04
N ARG A 56 -22.07 -35.18 13.26
CA ARG A 56 -21.55 -33.81 13.42
C ARG A 56 -21.72 -32.98 12.14
N SER A 57 -21.40 -33.54 10.98
CA SER A 57 -21.63 -32.88 9.70
C SER A 57 -23.12 -32.63 9.46
N GLU A 58 -24.00 -33.60 9.77
CA GLU A 58 -25.45 -33.43 9.65
C GLU A 58 -26.00 -32.39 10.63
N GLN A 59 -25.55 -32.39 11.89
CA GLN A 59 -25.90 -31.38 12.89
C GLN A 59 -25.44 -29.99 12.44
N GLN A 60 -24.25 -29.88 11.84
CA GLN A 60 -23.76 -28.64 11.26
C GLN A 60 -24.63 -28.18 10.08
N SER A 61 -24.98 -29.07 9.16
CA SER A 61 -25.88 -28.77 8.04
C SER A 61 -27.26 -28.30 8.53
N LEU A 62 -27.83 -28.98 9.53
CA LEU A 62 -29.11 -28.60 10.14
C LEU A 62 -29.04 -27.22 10.80
N TRP A 63 -27.95 -26.92 11.50
CA TRP A 63 -27.73 -25.61 12.10
C TRP A 63 -27.61 -24.51 11.03
N VAL A 64 -26.82 -24.75 9.97
CA VAL A 64 -26.68 -23.82 8.83
C VAL A 64 -28.03 -23.57 8.15
N ASP A 65 -28.82 -24.63 7.93
CA ASP A 65 -30.15 -24.54 7.35
C ASP A 65 -31.11 -23.69 8.20
N ILE A 66 -31.08 -23.86 9.52
CA ILE A 66 -31.90 -23.07 10.44
C ILE A 66 -31.50 -21.59 10.36
N GLN A 67 -30.19 -21.29 10.34
CA GLN A 67 -29.69 -19.91 10.19
C GLN A 67 -30.11 -19.32 8.84
N LEU A 68 -30.02 -20.09 7.76
CA LEU A 68 -30.41 -19.65 6.42
C LEU A 68 -31.91 -19.32 6.36
N ARG A 69 -32.78 -20.20 6.87
CA ARG A 69 -34.23 -19.97 6.91
C ARG A 69 -34.59 -18.77 7.79
N GLN A 70 -33.86 -18.55 8.89
CA GLN A 70 -34.04 -17.36 9.72
C GLN A 70 -33.66 -16.08 8.96
N ALA A 71 -32.51 -16.08 8.28
CA ALA A 71 -32.05 -14.95 7.47
C ALA A 71 -32.99 -14.65 6.28
N MET A 72 -33.49 -15.68 5.59
CA MET A 72 -34.52 -15.54 4.56
C MET A 72 -35.81 -14.91 5.10
N ARG A 73 -36.30 -15.34 6.28
CA ARG A 73 -37.51 -14.76 6.91
C ARG A 73 -37.32 -13.31 7.34
N ARG A 74 -36.10 -12.92 7.73
CA ARG A 74 -35.76 -11.52 8.06
C ARG A 74 -35.64 -10.63 6.83
N GLY A 75 -35.57 -11.22 5.63
CA GLY A 75 -35.30 -10.48 4.41
C GLY A 75 -33.84 -10.02 4.32
N ASP A 76 -32.90 -10.70 5.01
CA ASP A 76 -31.47 -10.34 4.96
C ASP A 76 -30.89 -10.47 3.53
N PHE A 77 -31.56 -11.23 2.66
CA PHE A 77 -31.24 -11.39 1.24
C PHE A 77 -32.12 -10.53 0.31
N ASP A 78 -33.07 -9.76 0.85
CA ASP A 78 -33.87 -8.82 0.07
C ASP A 78 -33.04 -7.56 -0.21
N ASN A 79 -33.09 -7.05 -1.44
CA ASN A 79 -32.38 -5.83 -1.86
C ASN A 79 -30.84 -5.90 -1.75
N LEU A 80 -30.24 -7.06 -2.04
CA LEU A 80 -28.79 -7.17 -2.14
C LEU A 80 -28.22 -6.22 -3.21
N PRO A 81 -27.01 -5.67 -3.00
CA PRO A 81 -26.33 -4.87 -4.02
C PRO A 81 -26.09 -5.73 -5.27
N GLY A 82 -26.82 -5.41 -6.34
CA GLY A 82 -26.78 -6.18 -7.59
C GLY A 82 -28.01 -7.05 -7.85
N ALA A 83 -28.96 -7.15 -6.91
CA ALA A 83 -30.21 -7.88 -7.12
C ALA A 83 -30.97 -7.36 -8.35
N GLY A 84 -31.28 -8.26 -9.29
CA GLY A 84 -31.97 -7.94 -10.55
C GLY A 84 -31.13 -7.16 -11.58
N LYS A 85 -29.88 -6.81 -11.27
CA LYS A 85 -28.97 -6.19 -12.23
C LYS A 85 -28.20 -7.28 -12.98
N PRO A 86 -27.88 -7.08 -14.28
CA PRO A 86 -27.00 -8.00 -15.00
C PRO A 86 -25.64 -8.08 -14.29
N ILE A 87 -25.08 -9.29 -14.23
CA ILE A 87 -23.77 -9.52 -13.61
C ILE A 87 -22.72 -8.80 -14.47
N PRO A 88 -21.97 -7.83 -13.93
CA PRO A 88 -20.98 -7.09 -14.70
C PRO A 88 -19.89 -8.04 -15.21
N GLY A 89 -19.59 -7.97 -16.50
CA GLY A 89 -18.51 -8.76 -17.12
C GLY A 89 -18.85 -10.19 -17.51
N ILE A 90 -20.12 -10.64 -17.37
CA ILE A 90 -20.52 -12.01 -17.70
C ILE A 90 -20.53 -12.30 -19.22
N ASP A 91 -20.81 -11.29 -20.04
CA ASP A 91 -20.86 -11.40 -21.51
C ASP A 91 -19.47 -11.27 -22.17
N GLY A 92 -18.41 -11.05 -21.38
CA GLY A 92 -17.04 -10.86 -21.85
C GLY A 92 -16.24 -12.17 -21.94
N PRO A 93 -15.01 -12.11 -22.50
CA PRO A 93 -14.07 -13.23 -22.45
C PRO A 93 -13.84 -13.69 -21.00
N HIS A 94 -13.82 -15.00 -20.76
CA HIS A 94 -13.58 -15.56 -19.43
C HIS A 94 -12.19 -15.18 -18.92
N ASP A 95 -12.14 -14.36 -17.88
CA ASP A 95 -10.92 -13.93 -17.22
C ASP A 95 -10.71 -14.77 -15.95
N PRO A 96 -9.70 -15.65 -15.86
CA PRO A 96 -9.47 -16.46 -14.66
C PRO A 96 -9.18 -15.61 -13.41
N ASP A 97 -8.70 -14.38 -13.58
CA ASP A 97 -8.30 -13.48 -12.50
C ASP A 97 -9.39 -12.45 -12.15
N TRP A 98 -10.63 -12.64 -12.61
CA TRP A 98 -11.74 -11.69 -12.41
C TRP A 98 -11.98 -11.36 -10.93
N TRP A 99 -11.86 -12.37 -10.05
CA TRP A 99 -12.07 -12.24 -8.62
C TRP A 99 -10.93 -11.46 -7.95
N LEU A 100 -9.69 -11.65 -8.43
CA LEU A 100 -8.50 -10.94 -7.95
C LEU A 100 -8.55 -9.47 -8.35
N LYS A 101 -8.91 -9.17 -9.60
CA LYS A 101 -9.10 -7.79 -10.07
C LYS A 101 -10.19 -7.08 -9.29
N SER A 102 -11.32 -7.75 -9.06
CA SER A 102 -12.43 -7.23 -8.24
C SER A 102 -12.01 -6.99 -6.79
N LEU A 103 -11.15 -7.84 -6.22
CA LEU A 103 -10.61 -7.66 -4.87
C LEU A 103 -9.65 -6.46 -4.81
N ILE A 104 -8.73 -6.35 -5.76
CA ILE A 104 -7.79 -5.22 -5.86
C ILE A 104 -8.56 -3.90 -5.96
N GLU A 105 -9.60 -3.85 -6.79
CA GLU A 105 -10.43 -2.65 -6.97
C GLU A 105 -11.24 -2.32 -5.71
N ARG A 106 -11.92 -3.32 -5.12
CA ARG A 106 -12.77 -3.12 -3.93
C ARG A 106 -11.96 -2.66 -2.72
N GLU A 107 -10.83 -3.31 -2.45
CA GLU A 107 -9.99 -3.01 -1.29
C GLU A 107 -8.96 -1.89 -1.57
N ARG A 108 -8.94 -1.37 -2.81
CA ARG A 108 -7.94 -0.39 -3.28
C ARG A 108 -6.51 -0.82 -2.94
N ILE A 109 -6.19 -2.08 -3.22
CA ILE A 109 -4.88 -2.63 -2.89
C ILE A 109 -3.81 -1.93 -3.75
N THR A 110 -2.94 -1.17 -3.09
CA THR A 110 -1.78 -0.53 -3.72
C THR A 110 -0.49 -1.27 -3.38
N GLY A 111 0.57 -1.07 -4.17
CA GLY A 111 1.89 -1.62 -3.87
C GLY A 111 2.13 -3.10 -4.25
N VAL A 112 1.21 -3.73 -5.00
CA VAL A 112 1.38 -5.12 -5.49
C VAL A 112 2.13 -5.19 -6.82
N LEU A 113 2.60 -4.06 -7.34
CA LEU A 113 3.29 -4.02 -8.62
C LEU A 113 4.70 -4.63 -8.47
N PRO A 114 5.19 -5.35 -9.51
CA PRO A 114 6.60 -5.69 -9.61
C PRO A 114 7.48 -4.44 -9.41
N PRO A 115 8.65 -4.54 -8.75
CA PRO A 115 9.47 -3.39 -8.42
C PRO A 115 9.77 -2.47 -9.62
N ALA A 116 10.00 -3.05 -10.79
CA ALA A 116 10.27 -2.29 -12.01
C ALA A 116 9.10 -1.39 -12.45
N LEU A 117 7.84 -1.81 -12.23
CA LEU A 117 6.68 -0.99 -12.56
C LEU A 117 6.34 -0.02 -11.44
N ALA A 118 6.46 -0.45 -10.18
CA ALA A 118 6.27 0.41 -9.02
C ALA A 118 7.19 1.65 -9.09
N LEU A 119 8.48 1.45 -9.36
CA LEU A 119 9.46 2.54 -9.48
C LEU A 119 9.16 3.51 -10.63
N ARG A 120 8.48 3.07 -11.70
CA ARG A 120 8.08 3.96 -12.81
C ARG A 120 6.89 4.82 -12.41
N THR A 121 5.93 4.25 -11.68
CA THR A 121 4.81 5.01 -11.12
C THR A 121 5.31 6.03 -10.10
N GLU A 122 6.24 5.63 -9.24
CA GLU A 122 6.86 6.54 -8.27
C GLU A 122 7.66 7.65 -8.94
N ASP A 123 8.47 7.34 -9.97
CA ASP A 123 9.20 8.35 -10.74
C ASP A 123 8.27 9.41 -11.35
N ALA A 124 7.10 8.98 -11.86
CA ALA A 124 6.09 9.87 -12.41
C ALA A 124 5.40 10.74 -11.35
N GLN A 125 5.39 10.32 -10.08
CA GLN A 125 4.78 11.04 -8.95
C GLN A 125 5.80 11.79 -8.10
N LEU A 126 7.10 11.61 -8.37
CA LEU A 126 8.17 12.13 -7.54
C LEU A 126 8.10 13.66 -7.44
N ASP A 127 7.86 14.34 -8.55
CA ASP A 127 7.75 15.79 -8.59
C ASP A 127 6.66 16.34 -7.67
N ASP A 128 5.49 15.70 -7.63
CA ASP A 128 4.38 16.06 -6.76
C ASP A 128 4.68 15.79 -5.28
N LEU A 129 5.45 14.72 -5.00
CA LEU A 129 5.91 14.41 -3.66
C LEU A 129 6.93 15.44 -3.15
N LEU A 130 7.89 15.83 -4.00
CA LEU A 130 8.89 16.84 -3.67
C LEU A 130 8.24 18.21 -3.43
N ASP A 131 7.19 18.57 -4.17
CA ASP A 131 6.48 19.84 -3.98
C ASP A 131 5.77 19.96 -2.61
N ARG A 132 5.52 18.83 -1.93
CA ARG A 132 4.96 18.83 -0.56
C ARG A 132 6.00 19.09 0.51
N GLU A 133 7.29 18.93 0.18
CA GLU A 133 8.37 19.17 1.13
C GLU A 133 8.61 20.65 1.37
N THR A 134 8.99 20.96 2.60
CA THR A 134 9.24 22.35 3.05
C THR A 134 10.72 22.67 3.15
N THR A 135 11.60 21.66 3.17
CA THR A 135 13.03 21.83 3.40
C THR A 135 13.85 21.15 2.29
N PRO A 136 15.01 21.72 1.90
CA PRO A 136 15.92 21.08 0.95
C PRO A 136 16.40 19.69 1.43
N ASN A 137 16.56 19.52 2.75
CA ASN A 137 16.99 18.25 3.33
C ASN A 137 15.90 17.17 3.21
N GLY A 138 14.62 17.56 3.30
CA GLY A 138 13.49 16.67 3.05
C GLY A 138 13.49 16.15 1.61
N VAL A 139 13.71 17.05 0.64
CA VAL A 139 13.85 16.70 -0.79
C VAL A 139 15.01 15.73 -1.00
N ARG A 140 16.21 16.06 -0.49
CA ARG A 140 17.38 15.17 -0.59
C ARG A 140 17.09 13.77 -0.07
N ARG A 141 16.51 13.68 1.13
CA ARG A 141 16.15 12.39 1.75
C ARG A 141 15.21 11.55 0.89
N ILE A 142 14.19 12.17 0.28
CA ILE A 142 13.25 11.46 -0.60
C ILE A 142 13.96 10.94 -1.85
N VAL A 143 14.78 11.79 -2.49
CA VAL A 143 15.53 11.40 -3.70
C VAL A 143 16.53 10.28 -3.39
N ASP A 144 17.23 10.36 -2.26
CA ASP A 144 18.19 9.34 -1.84
C ASP A 144 17.50 7.99 -1.56
N ASP A 145 16.35 8.01 -0.87
CA ASP A 145 15.55 6.80 -0.63
C ASP A 145 15.05 6.17 -1.94
N PHE A 146 14.53 7.00 -2.85
CA PHE A 146 14.09 6.55 -4.18
C PHE A 146 15.25 5.91 -4.97
N ASN A 147 16.41 6.57 -5.00
CA ASN A 147 17.62 6.06 -5.64
C ASN A 147 18.09 4.74 -5.01
N ALA A 148 18.05 4.62 -3.67
CA ALA A 148 18.40 3.41 -2.96
C ALA A 148 17.49 2.24 -3.37
N ARG A 149 16.19 2.48 -3.50
CA ARG A 149 15.21 1.48 -3.95
C ARG A 149 15.42 1.06 -5.41
N ILE A 150 15.79 1.98 -6.30
CA ILE A 150 16.19 1.61 -7.68
C ILE A 150 17.42 0.71 -7.68
N VAL A 151 18.45 1.07 -6.92
CA VAL A 151 19.70 0.30 -6.84
C VAL A 151 19.42 -1.10 -6.29
N GLU A 152 18.60 -1.19 -5.24
CA GLU A 152 18.23 -2.47 -4.64
C GLU A 152 17.43 -3.33 -5.62
N ALA A 153 16.40 -2.77 -6.27
CA ALA A 153 15.62 -3.50 -7.27
C ALA A 153 16.47 -4.05 -8.42
N ARG A 154 17.53 -3.33 -8.84
CA ARG A 154 18.50 -3.82 -9.83
C ARG A 154 19.39 -4.95 -9.31
N ARG A 155 19.67 -4.99 -8.00
CA ARG A 155 20.53 -6.00 -7.36
C ARG A 155 19.83 -7.32 -7.05
N GLN A 156 18.50 -7.31 -6.91
CA GLN A 156 17.75 -8.47 -6.43
C GLN A 156 17.89 -9.73 -7.31
N LEU A 157 18.20 -9.60 -8.61
CA LEU A 157 18.37 -10.74 -9.55
C LEU A 157 17.19 -11.75 -9.57
N GLN A 158 16.02 -11.41 -9.02
CA GLN A 158 14.87 -12.32 -8.84
C GLN A 158 14.08 -12.60 -10.12
N GLY A 159 14.63 -12.25 -11.30
CA GLY A 159 13.90 -12.27 -12.56
C GLY A 159 12.76 -11.25 -12.59
N GLY A 160 12.14 -11.07 -13.76
CA GLY A 160 11.06 -10.10 -13.98
C GLY A 160 11.43 -8.99 -14.96
N PRO A 161 10.51 -8.04 -15.21
CA PRO A 161 10.74 -6.94 -16.13
C PRO A 161 11.98 -6.12 -15.71
N PRO A 162 12.83 -5.70 -16.65
CA PRO A 162 14.05 -4.96 -16.32
C PRO A 162 13.72 -3.61 -15.68
N VAL A 163 14.46 -3.25 -14.63
CA VAL A 163 14.38 -1.94 -13.98
C VAL A 163 15.11 -0.90 -14.83
N ILE A 164 14.38 -0.18 -15.67
CA ILE A 164 14.94 0.84 -16.57
C ILE A 164 14.87 2.27 -16.02
N THR A 165 14.21 2.48 -14.87
CA THR A 165 14.05 3.80 -14.25
C THR A 165 15.42 4.40 -13.90
N PRO A 166 15.74 5.64 -14.33
CA PRO A 166 17.03 6.27 -14.07
C PRO A 166 17.14 6.75 -12.62
N LEU A 167 18.38 6.91 -12.13
CA LEU A 167 18.64 7.59 -10.86
C LEU A 167 18.45 9.10 -11.03
N ARG A 168 18.02 9.75 -9.96
CA ARG A 168 17.78 11.20 -9.89
C ARG A 168 18.94 11.88 -9.15
N ASP A 169 19.38 13.03 -9.65
CA ASP A 169 20.44 13.83 -9.02
C ASP A 169 19.82 14.73 -7.94
N ALA A 170 20.12 14.47 -6.67
CA ALA A 170 19.50 15.18 -5.55
C ALA A 170 19.72 16.69 -5.60
N GLU A 171 20.92 17.15 -5.96
CA GLU A 171 21.28 18.56 -6.04
C GLU A 171 20.52 19.26 -7.16
N ARG A 172 20.33 18.57 -8.29
CA ARG A 172 19.50 19.07 -9.39
C ARG A 172 18.04 19.18 -8.98
N GLU A 173 17.48 18.13 -8.36
CA GLU A 173 16.07 18.11 -7.92
C GLU A 173 15.78 19.18 -6.86
N ILE A 174 16.72 19.43 -5.93
CA ILE A 174 16.62 20.54 -4.97
C ILE A 174 16.56 21.89 -5.68
N GLY A 175 17.41 22.11 -6.69
CA GLY A 175 17.41 23.36 -7.47
C GLY A 175 16.08 23.59 -8.19
N GLU A 176 15.54 22.56 -8.83
CA GLU A 176 14.24 22.61 -9.52
C GLU A 176 13.07 22.83 -8.53
N TRP A 177 13.09 22.14 -7.38
CA TRP A 177 12.13 22.34 -6.30
C TRP A 177 12.16 23.77 -5.75
N GLU A 178 13.34 24.36 -5.53
CA GLU A 178 13.45 25.75 -5.06
C GLU A 178 12.87 26.75 -6.06
N ILE A 179 13.04 26.49 -7.37
CA ILE A 179 12.47 27.30 -8.44
C ILE A 179 10.94 27.16 -8.42
N ARG A 180 10.41 25.93 -8.42
CA ARG A 180 8.96 25.67 -8.33
C ARG A 180 8.34 26.35 -7.12
N ARG A 181 8.96 26.21 -5.94
CA ARG A 181 8.50 26.85 -4.71
C ARG A 181 8.50 28.38 -4.79
N ARG A 182 9.57 28.98 -5.30
CA ARG A 182 9.63 30.45 -5.50
C ARG A 182 8.52 30.94 -6.43
N THR A 183 8.27 30.24 -7.53
CA THR A 183 7.19 30.60 -8.46
C THR A 183 5.81 30.47 -7.82
N HIS A 184 5.59 29.41 -7.03
CA HIS A 184 4.33 29.21 -6.31
C HIS A 184 4.09 30.33 -5.29
N VAL A 185 5.08 30.67 -4.46
CA VAL A 185 4.98 31.76 -3.49
C VAL A 185 4.74 33.12 -4.18
N ALA A 186 5.43 33.39 -5.28
CA ALA A 186 5.22 34.62 -6.05
C ALA A 186 3.79 34.73 -6.60
N ARG A 187 3.24 33.62 -7.14
CA ARG A 187 1.84 33.55 -7.61
C ARG A 187 0.85 33.78 -6.48
N GLN A 188 1.05 33.11 -5.33
CA GLN A 188 0.20 33.29 -4.15
C GLN A 188 0.20 34.74 -3.66
N LYS A 189 1.39 35.37 -3.60
CA LYS A 189 1.51 36.79 -3.23
C LYS A 189 0.77 37.70 -4.20
N ALA A 190 0.87 37.44 -5.52
CA ALA A 190 0.17 38.22 -6.53
C ALA A 190 -1.36 38.08 -6.42
N LEU A 191 -1.86 36.87 -6.16
CA LEU A 191 -3.29 36.61 -5.96
C LEU A 191 -3.82 37.33 -4.71
N LEU A 192 -3.10 37.27 -3.59
CA LEU A 192 -3.48 37.97 -2.35
C LEU A 192 -3.50 39.49 -2.54
N GLU A 193 -2.55 40.03 -3.30
CA GLU A 193 -2.50 41.46 -3.64
C GLU A 193 -3.68 41.86 -4.54
N GLN A 194 -4.08 41.02 -5.49
CA GLN A 194 -5.28 41.24 -6.31
C GLN A 194 -6.53 41.27 -5.44
N LEU A 195 -6.73 40.25 -4.59
CA LEU A 195 -7.87 40.18 -3.67
C LEU A 195 -7.91 41.40 -2.74
N ARG A 196 -6.76 41.87 -2.26
CA ARG A 196 -6.67 43.08 -1.43
C ARG A 196 -7.16 44.31 -2.20
N ARG A 197 -6.74 44.49 -3.45
CA ARG A 197 -7.19 45.62 -4.29
C ARG A 197 -8.68 45.57 -4.61
N GLU A 198 -9.21 44.38 -4.84
CA GLU A 198 -10.65 44.19 -5.05
C GLU A 198 -11.46 44.53 -3.79
N GLN A 199 -10.91 44.24 -2.61
CA GLN A 199 -11.54 44.55 -1.33
C GLN A 199 -11.34 46.01 -0.88
N GLU A 200 -10.34 46.72 -1.39
CA GLU A 200 -10.18 48.14 -1.11
C GLU A 200 -11.39 48.89 -1.69
N PRO A 201 -12.26 49.48 -0.82
CA PRO A 201 -13.44 50.17 -1.31
C PRO A 201 -12.96 51.29 -2.22
N ALA A 202 -13.45 51.32 -3.47
CA ALA A 202 -13.16 52.39 -4.40
C ALA A 202 -13.42 53.72 -3.68
N VAL A 203 -12.36 54.45 -3.35
CA VAL A 203 -12.46 55.74 -2.68
C VAL A 203 -13.02 56.70 -3.72
N SER A 204 -14.34 56.67 -3.89
CA SER A 204 -15.04 57.54 -4.82
C SER A 204 -14.72 58.96 -4.39
N PRO A 205 -14.19 59.81 -5.28
CA PRO A 205 -13.96 61.20 -4.93
C PRO A 205 -15.30 61.78 -4.50
N SER A 206 -15.44 62.05 -3.20
CA SER A 206 -16.68 62.56 -2.64
C SER A 206 -17.17 63.72 -3.51
N TRP A 207 -18.43 63.66 -3.95
CA TRP A 207 -18.95 64.59 -4.94
C TRP A 207 -18.73 66.07 -4.51
N TRP A 208 -18.65 66.30 -3.20
CA TRP A 208 -18.41 67.59 -2.55
C TRP A 208 -17.03 68.16 -2.86
N ARG A 209 -15.97 67.33 -2.98
CA ARG A 209 -14.64 67.81 -3.39
C ARG A 209 -14.62 68.31 -4.83
N ARG A 210 -15.41 67.69 -5.74
CA ARG A 210 -15.55 68.19 -7.13
C ARG A 210 -16.38 69.47 -7.20
N VAL A 211 -17.38 69.62 -6.33
CA VAL A 211 -18.22 70.83 -6.25
C VAL A 211 -17.43 71.99 -5.63
N LEU A 212 -16.68 71.77 -4.54
CA LEU A 212 -15.82 72.77 -3.91
C LEU A 212 -14.67 73.22 -4.79
N GLY A 213 -14.02 72.30 -5.53
CA GLY A 213 -12.97 72.66 -6.49
C GLY A 213 -13.46 73.58 -7.60
N ARG A 214 -14.67 73.34 -8.15
CA ARG A 214 -15.27 74.22 -9.16
C ARG A 214 -15.69 75.60 -8.63
N LEU A 215 -16.06 75.69 -7.34
CA LEU A 215 -16.39 76.96 -6.72
C LEU A 215 -15.15 77.80 -6.40
N LEU A 216 -14.06 77.17 -5.97
CA LEU A 216 -12.79 77.84 -5.70
C LEU A 216 -12.10 78.32 -6.99
N ASP A 217 -12.14 77.53 -8.06
CA ASP A 217 -11.57 77.91 -9.36
C ASP A 217 -12.34 79.09 -10.01
N ARG A 218 -13.63 79.24 -9.68
CA ARG A 218 -14.45 80.39 -10.10
C ARG A 218 -14.21 81.66 -9.26
N MET A 219 -13.52 81.55 -8.12
CA MET A 219 -13.23 82.67 -7.22
C MET A 219 -11.80 83.21 -7.31
N VAL A 220 -10.90 82.58 -8.07
CA VAL A 220 -9.55 83.12 -8.31
C VAL A 220 -9.59 84.08 -9.50
N PRO A 221 -9.44 85.40 -9.31
CA PRO A 221 -9.41 86.33 -10.42
C PRO A 221 -8.07 86.18 -11.15
N SER A 222 -8.14 85.88 -12.45
CA SER A 222 -7.00 85.89 -13.37
C SER A 222 -6.29 87.24 -13.29
N ARG A 223 -5.11 87.27 -12.65
CA ARG A 223 -4.19 88.42 -12.76
C ARG A 223 -3.67 88.45 -14.19
N ARG A 224 -4.33 89.23 -15.05
CA ARG A 224 -3.79 89.65 -16.34
C ARG A 224 -2.50 90.41 -16.07
N ARG A 225 -1.37 89.86 -16.52
CA ARG A 225 -0.12 90.61 -16.69
C ARG A 225 -0.38 91.67 -17.76
N LEU A 226 -0.22 92.93 -17.38
CA LEU A 226 0.00 94.01 -18.34
C LEU A 226 1.48 94.38 -18.29
N ILE A 227 2.00 94.62 -19.49
CA ILE A 227 3.35 95.06 -19.88
C ILE A 227 3.65 96.43 -19.28
#